data_AF-A0A1Q9PGD1-F1
#
_entry.id   AF-A0A1Q9PGD1-F1
#
_cell.length_a   1.000
_cell.length_b   1.000
_cell.length_c   1.000
_cell.angle_alpha   90.00
_cell.angle_beta   90.00
_cell.angle_gamma   90.00
#
_symmetry.space_group_name_H-M   'P 1'
#
loop_
_entity.id
_entity.type
_entity.pdbx_description
1 polymer ?
#
loop_
_entity_poly.entity_id
_entity_poly.type
_entity_poly.pdbx_seq_one_letter_code
_entity_poly.pdbx_strand_id
1 'polypeptide(L)' 'MITLDQKQKIIKMYMEGKSKRGIAKITKKSRNTVAKYIREFEESKLEDVRKLPIPESVMSPPTYKKTPTYKK' A
#
# COMPACT_ATOMS: atom_id res chain seq x y z
N MET A 1 2.68 -12.61 -16.66
CA MET A 1 2.12 -12.22 -15.34
C MET A 1 3.28 -11.80 -14.44
N ILE A 2 3.16 -10.70 -13.68
CA ILE A 2 4.24 -10.20 -12.80
C ILE A 2 3.93 -10.61 -11.36
N THR A 3 4.96 -10.84 -10.54
CA THR A 3 4.77 -11.11 -9.10
C THR A 3 4.62 -9.82 -8.30
N LEU A 4 4.05 -9.92 -7.10
CA LEU A 4 3.90 -8.78 -6.19
C LEU A 4 5.26 -8.14 -5.86
N ASP A 5 6.27 -8.96 -5.57
CA ASP A 5 7.63 -8.51 -5.26
C ASP A 5 8.25 -7.69 -6.40
N GLN A 6 7.99 -8.11 -7.64
CA GLN A 6 8.47 -7.40 -8.83
C GLN A 6 7.78 -6.04 -8.98
N LYS A 7 6.47 -5.96 -8.71
CA LYS A 7 5.72 -4.68 -8.71
C LYS A 7 6.26 -3.75 -7.62
N GLN A 8 6.47 -4.24 -6.41
CA GLN A 8 7.04 -3.47 -5.29
C GLN A 8 8.45 -2.97 -5.61
N LYS A 9 9.31 -3.81 -6.21
CA LYS A 9 10.66 -3.43 -6.62
C LYS A 9 10.66 -2.29 -7.64
N ILE A 10 9.74 -2.30 -8.61
CA ILE A 10 9.58 -1.21 -9.59
C ILE A 10 9.21 0.10 -8.88
N ILE A 11 8.23 0.06 -7.98
CA ILE A 11 7.75 1.24 -7.23
C ILE A 11 8.87 1.78 -6.34
N LYS A 12 9.60 0.92 -5.63
CA LYS A 12 10.74 1.32 -4.79
C LYS A 12 11.79 2.09 -5.60
N MET A 13 12.18 1.57 -6.76
CA MET A 13 13.15 2.25 -7.63
C MET A 13 12.62 3.57 -8.21
N TYR A 14 11.32 3.67 -8.45
CA TYR A 14 10.70 4.92 -8.85
C TYR A 14 10.78 5.97 -7.73
N MET A 15 10.54 5.57 -6.47
CA MET A 15 10.71 6.44 -5.30
C MET A 15 12.17 6.88 -5.07
N GLU A 16 13.14 6.03 -5.44
CA GLU A 16 14.57 6.37 -5.45
C GLU A 16 14.95 7.38 -6.57
N GLY A 17 14.00 7.82 -7.40
CA GLY A 17 14.23 8.79 -8.47
C GLY A 17 14.76 8.20 -9.78
N LYS A 18 14.77 6.87 -9.94
CA LYS A 18 15.25 6.24 -11.17
C LYS A 18 14.27 6.46 -12.32
N SER A 19 14.81 6.74 -13.51
CA SER A 19 14.00 6.90 -14.71
C SER A 19 13.30 5.59 -15.13
N LYS A 20 12.13 5.70 -15.76
CA LYS A 20 11.36 4.54 -16.29
C LYS A 20 12.22 3.64 -17.19
N ARG A 21 13.14 4.23 -17.97
CA ARG A 21 14.09 3.49 -18.83
C ARG A 21 15.13 2.71 -18.01
N GLY A 22 15.66 3.30 -16.93
CA GLY A 22 16.59 2.63 -16.03
C GLY A 22 15.94 1.45 -15.31
N ILE A 23 14.73 1.65 -14.79
CA ILE A 23 13.96 0.60 -14.11
C ILE A 23 13.68 -0.57 -15.06
N ALA A 24 13.26 -0.29 -16.30
CA ALA A 24 13.00 -1.33 -17.30
C ALA A 24 14.25 -2.18 -17.59
N LYS A 25 15.43 -1.56 -17.71
CA LYS A 25 16.71 -2.28 -17.90
C LYS A 25 17.05 -3.18 -16.71
N ILE A 26 16.92 -2.67 -15.48
CA ILE A 26 17.25 -3.40 -14.25
C ILE A 26 16.30 -4.57 -14.01
N THR A 27 14.99 -4.36 -14.22
CA THR A 27 13.96 -5.37 -13.96
C THR A 27 13.73 -6.32 -15.14
N LYS A 28 14.34 -6.05 -16.29
CA LYS A 28 14.13 -6.77 -17.55
C LYS A 28 12.63 -6.85 -17.92
N LYS A 29 11.88 -5.79 -17.62
CA LYS A 29 10.47 -5.66 -17.97
C LYS A 29 10.28 -4.59 -19.04
N SER A 30 9.20 -4.71 -19.80
CA SER A 30 8.88 -3.72 -20.82
C SER A 30 8.66 -2.34 -20.17
N ARG A 31 9.01 -1.27 -20.90
CA ARG A 31 8.77 0.11 -20.46
C ARG A 31 7.28 0.37 -20.20
N ASN A 32 6.40 -0.26 -20.98
CA ASN A 32 4.95 -0.14 -20.85
C ASN A 32 4.45 -0.71 -19.52
N THR A 33 4.99 -1.88 -19.12
CA THR A 33 4.67 -2.51 -17.84
C THR A 33 5.11 -1.62 -16.66
N VAL A 34 6.32 -1.08 -16.73
CA VAL A 34 6.82 -0.14 -15.71
C VAL A 34 5.95 1.12 -15.64
N ALA A 35 5.60 1.69 -16.80
CA ALA A 35 4.75 2.89 -16.87
C ALA A 35 3.35 2.64 -16.29
N LYS A 36 2.74 1.50 -16.60
CA LYS A 36 1.43 1.09 -16.06
C LYS A 36 1.46 1.07 -14.52
N TYR A 37 2.43 0.40 -13.92
CA TYR A 37 2.49 0.26 -12.47
C TYR A 37 2.86 1.55 -11.73
N ILE A 38 3.64 2.42 -12.35
CA ILE A 38 3.89 3.76 -11.80
C ILE A 38 2.60 4.59 -11.82
N ARG A 39 1.83 4.53 -12.91
CA ARG A 39 0.56 5.26 -13.01
C ARG A 39 -0.46 4.77 -11.97
N GLU A 40 -0.66 3.45 -11.85
CA GLU A 40 -1.54 2.87 -10.83
C GLU A 40 -1.12 3.31 -9.41
N PHE A 41 0.18 3.41 -9.15
CA PHE A 41 0.70 3.89 -7.87
C PHE A 41 0.39 5.38 -7.64
N GLU A 42 0.55 6.23 -8.65
CA GLU A 42 0.21 7.65 -8.57
C GLU A 42 -1.30 7.87 -8.37
N GLU A 43 -2.13 7.12 -9.10
CA GLU A 43 -3.59 7.11 -8.95
C GLU A 43 -4.00 6.71 -7.52
N SER A 44 -3.37 5.69 -6.95
CA SER A 44 -3.64 5.26 -5.57
C SER A 44 -3.32 6.31 -4.51
N LYS A 45 -2.43 7.28 -4.79
CA LYS A 45 -2.14 8.39 -3.88
C LYS A 45 -3.17 9.51 -3.96
N LEU A 46 -3.88 9.61 -5.07
CA LEU A 46 -4.89 10.64 -5.31
C LEU A 46 -6.23 10.27 -4.67
N GLU A 47 -6.46 9.00 -4.34
CA GLU A 47 -7.63 8.59 -3.57
C GLU A 47 -7.57 9.19 -2.15
N ASP A 48 -8.43 10.19 -1.93
CA ASP A 48 -8.54 10.89 -0.65
C ASP A 48 -9.18 9.98 0.42
N VAL A 49 -8.31 9.30 1.17
CA VAL A 49 -8.69 8.44 2.31
C VAL A 49 -9.40 9.18 3.45
N ARG A 50 -9.46 10.52 3.42
CA ARG A 50 -10.16 11.31 4.45
C ARG A 50 -11.69 11.19 4.35
N LYS A 51 -12.21 10.81 3.19
CA LYS A 51 -13.65 10.60 2.98
C LYS A 51 -14.12 9.17 3.26
N LEU A 52 -13.26 8.31 3.81
CA LEU A 52 -13.66 6.96 4.19
C LEU A 52 -14.66 7.03 5.37
N PRO A 53 -15.70 6.18 5.38
CA PRO A 53 -16.61 6.10 6.52
C PRO A 53 -15.85 5.64 7.76
N ILE A 54 -16.14 6.27 8.90
CA ILE A 54 -15.56 5.90 10.19
C ILE A 54 -16.06 4.48 10.53
N PRO A 55 -15.16 3.52 10.84
CA PRO A 55 -15.59 2.17 11.19
C PRO A 55 -16.34 2.16 12.53
N GLU A 56 -17.37 1.32 12.63
CA GLU A 56 -18.21 1.17 13.84
C GLU A 56 -17.39 0.80 15.08
N SER A 57 -16.26 0.11 14.90
CA SER A 57 -15.33 -0.23 15.99
C SER A 57 -14.68 1.00 16.65
N VAL A 58 -14.56 2.12 15.95
CA VAL A 58 -14.03 3.39 16.49
C VAL A 58 -15.15 4.20 17.16
N MET A 59 -16.39 4.08 16.66
CA MET A 59 -17.55 4.73 17.27
C MET A 59 -18.07 4.00 18.51
N SER A 60 -17.91 2.69 18.57
CA SER A 60 -18.37 1.90 19.71
C SER A 60 -17.48 2.12 20.93
N PRO A 61 -18.06 2.16 22.15
CA PRO A 61 -17.29 2.31 23.37
C PRO A 61 -16.33 1.13 23.55
N PRO A 62 -15.13 1.34 24.14
CA PRO A 62 -14.18 0.27 24.37
C PRO A 62 -14.78 -0.81 25.27
N THR A 63 -14.65 -2.08 24.86
CA THR A 63 -15.08 -3.22 25.67
C THR A 63 -13.92 -3.69 26.55
N TYR A 64 -13.98 -3.41 27.85
CA TYR A 64 -12.99 -3.87 28.82
C TYR A 64 -13.29 -5.29 29.31
N LYS A 65 -12.25 -6.14 29.40
CA LYS A 65 -12.36 -7.45 30.05
C LYS A 65 -12.56 -7.25 31.55
N LYS A 66 -13.54 -7.94 32.14
CA LYS A 66 -13.73 -7.95 33.60
C LYS A 66 -12.52 -8.60 34.27
N THR A 67 -11.95 -7.93 35.27
CA THR A 67 -10.90 -8.52 36.09
C THR A 67 -11.49 -9.68 36.92
N PRO A 68 -10.80 -10.82 37.03
CA PRO A 68 -11.28 -11.93 37.84
C PRO A 68 -11.30 -11.50 39.31
N THR A 69 -12.46 -11.60 39.94
CA THR A 69 -12.61 -11.38 41.38
C THR A 69 -12.00 -12.55 42.13
N TYR A 70 -11.03 -12.28 42.99
CA TYR A 70 -10.49 -13.29 43.91
C TYR A 70 -11.50 -13.49 45.04
N LYS A 71 -11.98 -14.73 45.23
CA LYS A 71 -12.83 -15.07 46.39
C LYS A 71 -11.94 -15.12 47.63
N LYS A 72 -12.32 -14.37 48.67
CA LYS A 72 -11.73 -14.45 50.00
C LYS A 72 -12.24 -15.68 50.74
#